data_AF-A0A9E6BUL4-F1
#
_entry.id   AF-A0A9E6BUL4-F1
#
_cell.length_a   1.000
_cell.length_b   1.000
_cell.length_c   1.000
_cell.angle_alpha   90.00
_cell.angle_beta   90.00
_cell.angle_gamma   90.00
#
_symmetry.space_group_name_H-M   'P 1'
#
loop_
_entity.id
_entity.type
_entity.pdbx_description
1 polymer ?
#
loop_
_entity_poly.entity_id
_entity_poly.type
_entity_poly.pdbx_seq_one_letter_code
_entity_poly.pdbx_strand_id
1 'polypeptide(L)'
;MNKPILVAAVLFLSSFIVACERNEVADQTAKKLRTLQDGALVSLANPTMRFKPDDAFDYAGSVSLTIKGAALAERHHWVVADEGRVKKLIIVQFEGFLDDADGQYNIALPSANLSGANYKFSPERIELGDKSFVHNTWAFDNAASARDNPGLEAAATLNILTDKGNAIDGELIMSRFGTALGDDRRHELIIFYMEPVADHGWTLADFPDGGPLTEKYELFSDSLTKRSLDSFDITFQSQ
;
A
#
# COMPACT_ATOMS: atom_id res chain seq x y z
N MET A 1 -14.98 -79.33 -14.68
CA MET A 1 -14.72 -77.92 -15.04
C MET A 1 -13.43 -77.48 -14.37
N ASN A 2 -12.53 -76.95 -15.18
CA ASN A 2 -11.16 -76.56 -14.85
C ASN A 2 -11.11 -75.49 -13.74
N LYS A 3 -10.19 -75.62 -12.78
CA LYS A 3 -8.90 -74.89 -12.80
C LYS A 3 -7.99 -75.21 -11.59
N PRO A 4 -6.66 -75.05 -11.75
CA PRO A 4 -5.63 -75.64 -10.90
C PRO A 4 -4.83 -74.62 -10.08
N ILE A 5 -4.11 -75.16 -9.09
CA ILE A 5 -2.72 -74.90 -8.67
C ILE A 5 -2.30 -73.44 -8.40
N LEU A 6 -2.06 -73.16 -7.12
CA LEU A 6 -1.29 -72.01 -6.63
C LEU A 6 0.21 -72.38 -6.68
N VAL A 7 0.99 -71.72 -7.54
CA VAL A 7 2.46 -71.78 -7.55
C VAL A 7 3.00 -70.53 -6.86
N ALA A 8 3.87 -70.74 -5.87
CA ALA A 8 4.70 -69.71 -5.27
C ALA A 8 5.91 -69.40 -6.16
N ALA A 9 6.26 -68.12 -6.34
CA ALA A 9 7.55 -67.70 -6.89
C ALA A 9 7.98 -66.32 -6.35
N VAL A 10 8.89 -66.37 -5.38
CA VAL A 10 10.15 -65.61 -5.21
C VAL A 10 10.29 -64.21 -5.84
N LEU A 11 10.43 -63.22 -4.94
CA LEU A 11 11.32 -62.05 -4.89
C LEU A 11 12.16 -61.64 -6.13
N PHE A 12 12.07 -60.36 -6.48
CA PHE A 12 13.25 -59.50 -6.76
C PHE A 12 12.99 -58.07 -6.25
N LEU A 13 13.76 -57.66 -5.24
CA LEU A 13 13.94 -56.24 -4.87
C LEU A 13 14.92 -55.62 -5.87
N SER A 14 14.50 -54.60 -6.59
CA SER A 14 15.40 -53.64 -7.24
C SER A 14 15.21 -52.28 -6.59
N SER A 15 16.08 -51.98 -5.63
CA SER A 15 16.22 -50.64 -5.04
C SER A 15 16.81 -49.72 -6.11
N PHE A 16 15.98 -48.88 -6.72
CA PHE A 16 16.47 -47.69 -7.40
C PHE A 16 16.86 -46.66 -6.34
N ILE A 17 18.16 -46.56 -6.07
CA ILE A 17 18.73 -45.38 -5.43
C ILE A 17 18.71 -44.29 -6.50
N VAL A 18 17.62 -43.51 -6.53
CA VAL A 18 17.66 -42.19 -7.16
C VAL A 18 18.57 -41.35 -6.26
N ALA A 19 19.79 -41.09 -6.73
CA ALA A 19 20.62 -40.04 -6.17
C ALA A 19 19.83 -38.74 -6.34
N CYS A 20 19.19 -38.29 -5.26
CA CYS A 20 18.69 -36.94 -5.17
C CYS A 20 19.93 -36.05 -5.11
N GLU A 21 20.37 -35.54 -6.26
CA GLU A 21 21.24 -34.38 -6.31
C GLU A 21 20.56 -33.30 -5.47
N ARG A 22 21.12 -33.07 -4.28
CA ARG A 22 20.85 -31.84 -3.53
C ARG A 22 21.39 -30.73 -4.39
N ASN A 23 20.51 -30.10 -5.17
CA ASN A 23 20.74 -28.74 -5.59
C ASN A 23 21.04 -27.94 -4.32
N GLU A 24 22.28 -27.47 -4.22
CA GLU A 24 22.66 -26.44 -3.27
C GLU A 24 21.63 -25.33 -3.38
N VAL A 25 20.88 -25.15 -2.30
CA VAL A 25 20.03 -23.99 -2.11
C VAL A 25 20.99 -22.81 -2.14
N ALA A 26 21.00 -22.08 -3.25
CA ALA A 26 21.62 -20.78 -3.31
C ALA A 26 20.90 -19.89 -2.29
N ASP A 27 21.42 -19.87 -1.07
CA ASP A 27 21.09 -18.89 -0.04
C ASP A 27 21.68 -17.55 -0.49
N GLN A 28 21.00 -16.94 -1.46
CA GLN A 28 21.10 -15.53 -1.70
C GLN A 28 20.24 -14.85 -0.65
N THR A 29 20.90 -14.37 0.40
CA THR A 29 20.41 -13.29 1.25
C THR A 29 20.19 -12.07 0.37
N ALA A 30 19.11 -12.08 -0.43
CA ALA A 30 18.69 -10.95 -1.22
C ALA A 30 18.51 -9.78 -0.25
N LYS A 31 19.37 -8.76 -0.40
CA LYS A 31 19.33 -7.57 0.44
C LYS A 31 17.91 -7.02 0.40
N LYS A 32 17.20 -7.05 1.52
CA LYS A 32 15.83 -6.53 1.60
C LYS A 32 15.86 -5.06 1.17
N LEU A 33 15.10 -4.73 0.12
CA LEU A 33 15.13 -3.38 -0.49
C LEU A 33 14.66 -2.30 0.49
N ARG A 34 13.78 -2.67 1.42
CA ARG A 34 13.14 -1.77 2.39
C ARG A 34 13.21 -2.34 3.80
N THR A 35 13.69 -1.54 4.73
CA THR A 35 13.89 -1.93 6.14
C THR A 35 13.49 -0.81 7.07
N LEU A 36 13.04 -1.14 8.28
CA LEU A 36 12.91 -0.16 9.34
C LEU A 36 14.24 0.01 10.08
N GLN A 37 14.66 1.26 10.25
CA GLN A 37 15.85 1.65 10.99
C GLN A 37 15.51 2.90 11.82
N ASP A 38 15.64 2.80 13.14
CA ASP A 38 15.35 3.91 14.08
C ASP A 38 13.99 4.56 13.84
N GLY A 39 12.94 3.74 13.74
CA GLY A 39 11.55 4.16 13.52
C GLY A 39 11.24 4.65 12.10
N ALA A 40 12.22 4.69 11.20
CA ALA A 40 12.03 5.15 9.83
C ALA A 40 12.13 4.02 8.80
N LEU A 41 11.41 4.17 7.71
CA LEU A 41 11.56 3.32 6.55
C LEU A 41 12.74 3.80 5.70
N VAL A 42 13.72 2.93 5.54
CA VAL A 42 14.85 3.12 4.62
C VAL A 42 14.61 2.25 3.39
N SER A 43 14.49 2.90 2.23
CA SER A 43 14.39 2.28 0.91
C SER A 43 15.71 2.46 0.16
N LEU A 44 16.20 1.39 -0.44
CA LEU A 44 17.47 1.39 -1.18
C LEU A 44 17.29 1.51 -2.70
N ALA A 45 16.05 1.43 -3.20
CA ALA A 45 15.74 1.52 -4.61
C ALA A 45 14.26 1.90 -4.83
N ASN A 46 13.99 2.50 -5.99
CA ASN A 46 12.64 2.82 -6.47
C ASN A 46 11.74 3.50 -5.43
N PRO A 47 12.14 4.65 -4.83
CA PRO A 47 13.43 5.33 -4.93
C PRO A 47 14.32 5.04 -3.71
N THR A 48 15.58 5.48 -3.76
CA THR A 48 16.43 5.54 -2.57
C THR A 48 15.93 6.68 -1.68
N MET A 49 15.40 6.34 -0.50
CA MET A 49 14.79 7.33 0.39
C MET A 49 14.78 6.90 1.84
N ARG A 50 14.58 7.87 2.72
CA ARG A 50 14.27 7.68 4.12
C ARG A 50 12.95 8.39 4.44
N PHE A 51 11.97 7.65 4.92
CA PHE A 51 10.67 8.16 5.35
C PHE A 51 10.54 8.00 6.86
N LYS A 52 10.35 9.12 7.58
CA LYS A 52 10.17 9.14 9.03
C LYS A 52 8.78 9.68 9.35
N PRO A 53 7.85 8.85 9.83
CA PRO A 53 6.65 9.37 10.48
C PRO A 53 7.01 10.20 11.72
N ASP A 54 6.10 11.09 12.13
CA ASP A 54 6.16 11.72 13.45
C ASP A 54 6.23 10.67 14.57
N ASP A 55 6.88 11.01 15.69
CA ASP A 55 7.17 10.06 16.77
C ASP A 55 5.88 9.52 17.46
N ALA A 56 4.71 10.13 17.24
CA ALA A 56 3.43 9.61 17.72
C ALA A 56 2.95 8.35 16.95
N PHE A 57 3.55 8.02 15.81
CA PHE A 57 3.11 6.91 14.95
C PHE A 57 3.84 5.60 15.25
N ASP A 58 3.07 4.55 15.52
CA ASP A 58 3.55 3.19 15.68
C ASP A 58 3.51 2.40 14.36
N TYR A 59 4.54 1.62 14.07
CA TYR A 59 4.55 0.76 12.89
C TYR A 59 3.60 -0.43 13.05
N ALA A 60 2.59 -0.50 12.19
CA ALA A 60 1.59 -1.57 12.19
C ALA A 60 2.00 -2.78 11.33
N GLY A 61 2.90 -2.61 10.37
CA GLY A 61 3.40 -3.71 9.54
C GLY A 61 3.45 -3.39 8.06
N SER A 62 3.80 -4.40 7.27
CA SER A 62 3.87 -4.32 5.81
C SER A 62 3.21 -5.51 5.14
N VAL A 63 2.73 -5.29 3.92
CA VAL A 63 2.18 -6.34 3.05
C VAL A 63 2.65 -6.10 1.62
N SER A 64 2.80 -7.19 0.87
CA SER A 64 2.95 -7.14 -0.57
C SER A 64 1.74 -7.79 -1.23
N LEU A 65 1.22 -7.17 -2.29
CA LEU A 65 0.11 -7.71 -3.05
C LEU A 65 0.25 -7.39 -4.54
N THR A 66 -0.26 -8.28 -5.38
CA THR A 66 -0.32 -8.06 -6.83
C THR A 66 -1.62 -7.34 -7.17
N ILE A 67 -1.51 -6.13 -7.72
CA ILE A 67 -2.65 -5.31 -8.13
C ILE A 67 -3.03 -5.69 -9.56
N LYS A 68 -4.24 -6.26 -9.70
CA LYS A 68 -4.87 -6.61 -10.98
C LYS A 68 -3.98 -7.47 -11.92
N GLY A 69 -3.06 -8.24 -11.35
CA GLY A 69 -2.14 -9.09 -12.12
C GLY A 69 -1.05 -8.34 -12.92
N ALA A 70 -0.92 -7.02 -12.76
CA ALA A 70 -0.02 -6.21 -13.59
C ALA A 70 1.12 -5.55 -12.80
N ALA A 71 0.90 -5.27 -11.52
CA ALA A 71 1.88 -4.58 -10.70
C ALA A 71 2.00 -5.24 -9.32
N LEU A 72 3.19 -5.16 -8.72
CA LEU A 72 3.44 -5.57 -7.34
C LEU A 72 3.52 -4.33 -6.46
N ALA A 73 2.61 -4.21 -5.50
CA ALA A 73 2.65 -3.19 -4.47
C ALA A 73 3.25 -3.74 -3.18
N GLU A 74 4.17 -3.00 -2.58
CA GLU A 74 4.63 -3.16 -1.20
C GLU A 74 4.14 -1.96 -0.39
N ARG A 75 3.39 -2.21 0.68
CA ARG A 75 2.77 -1.19 1.54
C ARG A 75 3.31 -1.29 2.95
N HIS A 76 3.70 -0.17 3.53
CA HIS A 76 4.12 -0.03 4.93
C HIS A 76 3.15 0.86 5.68
N HIS A 77 2.72 0.45 6.87
CA HIS A 77 1.65 1.09 7.62
C HIS A 77 2.13 1.58 8.97
N TRP A 78 1.74 2.80 9.33
CA TRP A 78 1.91 3.36 10.66
C TRP A 78 0.60 3.93 11.16
N VAL A 79 0.36 3.85 12.47
CA VAL A 79 -0.88 4.31 13.07
C VAL A 79 -0.63 5.16 14.31
N VAL A 80 -1.50 6.13 14.53
CA VAL A 80 -1.79 6.64 15.87
C VAL A 80 -3.10 5.98 16.30
N ALA A 81 -3.08 5.24 17.40
CA ALA A 81 -4.25 4.56 17.93
C ALA A 81 -4.51 4.94 19.39
N ASP A 82 -5.79 5.01 19.76
CA ASP A 82 -6.25 5.24 21.12
C ASP A 82 -7.18 4.10 21.51
N GLU A 83 -6.82 3.34 22.54
CA GLU A 83 -7.53 2.12 22.98
C GLU A 83 -7.79 1.12 21.82
N GLY A 84 -6.83 0.97 20.90
CA GLY A 84 -6.94 0.09 19.73
C GLY A 84 -7.77 0.67 18.58
N ARG A 85 -8.31 1.88 18.73
CA ARG A 85 -9.00 2.59 17.65
C ARG A 85 -8.03 3.52 16.93
N VAL A 86 -7.82 3.30 15.64
CA VAL A 86 -6.94 4.11 14.79
C VAL A 86 -7.56 5.51 14.60
N LYS A 87 -6.77 6.53 14.94
CA LYS A 87 -7.08 7.96 14.77
C LYS A 87 -6.38 8.56 13.54
N LYS A 88 -5.19 8.06 13.23
CA LYS A 88 -4.41 8.45 12.04
C LYS A 88 -3.74 7.23 11.45
N LEU A 89 -3.69 7.16 10.13
CA LEU A 89 -3.04 6.08 9.38
C LEU A 89 -2.15 6.68 8.30
N ILE A 90 -0.87 6.33 8.32
CA ILE A 90 0.06 6.59 7.23
C ILE A 90 0.33 5.29 6.49
N ILE A 91 0.31 5.36 5.16
CA ILE A 91 0.69 4.25 4.30
C ILE A 91 1.71 4.75 3.28
N VAL A 92 2.87 4.09 3.21
CA VAL A 92 3.84 4.28 2.14
C VAL A 92 3.76 3.07 1.22
N GLN A 93 3.31 3.29 -0.01
CA GLN A 93 3.21 2.28 -1.06
C GLN A 93 4.29 2.49 -2.10
N PHE A 94 5.01 1.42 -2.39
CA PHE A 94 5.87 1.31 -3.56
C PHE A 94 5.22 0.35 -4.51
N GLU A 95 5.07 0.76 -5.76
CA GLU A 95 4.46 -0.07 -6.78
C GLU A 95 5.35 -0.12 -8.02
N GLY A 96 5.40 -1.28 -8.64
CA GLY A 96 6.09 -1.47 -9.92
C GLY A 96 5.38 -2.48 -10.79
N PHE A 97 5.35 -2.21 -12.09
CA PHE A 97 4.88 -3.19 -13.07
C PHE A 97 5.73 -4.46 -13.00
N LEU A 98 5.08 -5.61 -13.12
CA LEU A 98 5.75 -6.90 -13.29
C LEU A 98 6.50 -6.91 -14.63
N ASP A 99 7.55 -7.73 -14.74
CA ASP A 99 8.41 -7.79 -15.93
C ASP A 99 7.64 -8.15 -17.22
N ASP A 100 6.57 -8.94 -17.08
CA ASP A 100 5.69 -9.36 -18.17
C ASP A 100 4.52 -8.39 -18.44
N ALA A 101 4.39 -7.34 -17.63
CA ALA A 101 3.37 -6.31 -17.80
C ALA A 101 3.90 -5.10 -18.58
N ASP A 102 3.28 -4.81 -19.71
CA ASP A 102 3.47 -3.56 -20.43
C ASP A 102 2.72 -2.43 -19.71
N GLY A 103 3.41 -1.31 -19.45
CA GLY A 103 2.79 -0.19 -18.75
C GLY A 103 3.77 0.86 -18.29
N GLN A 104 3.23 2.06 -18.08
CA GLN A 104 3.90 3.20 -17.45
C GLN A 104 2.88 3.95 -16.58
N TYR A 105 3.34 4.46 -15.45
CA TYR A 105 2.51 5.28 -14.58
C TYR A 105 2.36 6.70 -15.15
N ASN A 106 1.14 7.09 -15.50
CA ASN A 106 0.82 8.45 -15.92
C ASN A 106 0.24 9.29 -14.78
N ILE A 107 1.11 9.78 -13.88
CA ILE A 107 0.71 10.62 -12.74
C ILE A 107 0.92 12.10 -13.09
N ALA A 108 -0.08 12.68 -13.75
CA ALA A 108 -0.11 14.08 -14.16
C ALA A 108 -1.19 14.86 -13.41
N LEU A 109 -0.98 16.17 -13.26
CA LEU A 109 -2.07 17.07 -12.85
C LEU A 109 -3.15 17.06 -13.94
N PRO A 110 -4.44 17.04 -13.58
CA PRO A 110 -5.49 17.11 -14.58
C PRO A 110 -5.47 18.47 -15.29
N SER A 111 -5.80 18.49 -16.58
CA SER A 111 -5.87 19.72 -17.37
C SER A 111 -7.08 20.61 -17.02
N ALA A 112 -8.04 20.06 -16.27
CA ALA A 112 -9.20 20.75 -15.74
C ALA A 112 -9.33 20.49 -14.24
N ASN A 113 -10.02 21.39 -13.52
CA ASN A 113 -10.31 21.16 -12.12
C ASN A 113 -11.34 20.03 -11.98
N LEU A 114 -10.90 18.86 -11.49
CA LEU A 114 -11.75 17.70 -11.21
C LEU A 114 -12.22 17.63 -9.75
N SER A 115 -12.06 18.71 -8.99
CA SER A 115 -12.52 18.77 -7.60
C SER A 115 -14.06 18.80 -7.55
N GLY A 116 -14.61 18.10 -6.57
CA GLY A 116 -16.04 17.94 -6.34
C GLY A 116 -16.38 17.90 -4.85
N ALA A 117 -17.62 17.50 -4.54
CA ALA A 117 -18.16 17.56 -3.19
C ALA A 117 -17.43 16.70 -2.15
N ASN A 118 -16.72 15.65 -2.57
CA ASN A 118 -15.94 14.77 -1.69
C ASN A 118 -14.50 14.53 -2.15
N TYR A 119 -14.01 15.31 -3.12
CA TYR A 119 -12.72 15.09 -3.75
C TYR A 119 -12.07 16.42 -4.15
N LYS A 120 -10.77 16.61 -3.89
CA LYS A 120 -10.05 17.85 -4.26
C LYS A 120 -8.67 17.53 -4.81
N PHE A 121 -8.35 18.05 -5.99
CA PHE A 121 -6.96 18.08 -6.47
C PHE A 121 -6.28 19.36 -6.00
N SER A 122 -5.00 19.27 -5.64
CA SER A 122 -4.16 20.47 -5.58
C SER A 122 -3.97 21.04 -6.99
N PRO A 123 -3.99 22.37 -7.15
CA PRO A 123 -3.76 23.00 -8.45
C PRO A 123 -2.30 22.86 -8.92
N GLU A 124 -1.39 22.64 -7.97
CA GLU A 124 0.04 22.48 -8.19
C GLU A 124 0.52 21.16 -7.57
N ARG A 125 1.72 20.75 -7.97
CA ARG A 125 2.40 19.61 -7.35
C ARG A 125 2.93 20.03 -5.98
N ILE A 126 2.99 19.08 -5.06
CA ILE A 126 3.60 19.28 -3.75
C ILE A 126 5.02 18.71 -3.79
N GLU A 127 5.99 19.54 -3.41
CA GLU A 127 7.38 19.12 -3.28
C GLU A 127 7.60 18.46 -1.92
N LEU A 128 8.03 17.20 -1.94
CA LEU A 128 8.48 16.48 -0.76
C LEU A 128 9.94 16.09 -1.01
N GLY A 129 10.86 16.70 -0.25
CA GLY A 129 12.29 16.56 -0.53
C GLY A 129 12.66 17.09 -1.93
N ASP A 130 13.26 16.24 -2.76
CA ASP A 130 13.66 16.57 -4.15
C ASP A 130 12.66 16.07 -5.21
N LYS A 131 11.49 15.58 -4.79
CA LYS A 131 10.48 15.02 -5.70
C LYS A 131 9.18 15.79 -5.62
N SER A 132 8.58 15.89 -6.79
CA SER A 132 7.32 16.57 -7.00
C SER A 132 6.19 15.56 -7.06
N PHE A 133 5.08 15.79 -6.33
CA PHE A 133 3.96 14.85 -6.21
C PHE A 133 2.65 15.45 -6.72
N VAL A 134 1.84 14.66 -7.43
CA VAL A 134 0.41 14.99 -7.60
C VAL A 134 -0.27 14.72 -6.27
N HIS A 135 -1.00 15.71 -5.78
CA HIS A 135 -1.73 15.61 -4.53
C HIS A 135 -3.24 15.75 -4.73
N ASN A 136 -3.99 14.93 -3.99
CA ASN A 136 -5.42 15.04 -3.89
C ASN A 136 -5.94 14.57 -2.53
N THR A 137 -7.13 15.03 -2.14
CA THR A 137 -7.88 14.47 -1.02
C THR A 137 -9.18 13.80 -1.46
N TRP A 138 -9.61 12.77 -0.75
CA TRP A 138 -10.86 12.06 -1.03
C TRP A 138 -11.48 11.50 0.26
N ALA A 139 -12.78 11.72 0.45
CA ALA A 139 -13.56 11.05 1.50
C ALA A 139 -14.32 9.84 0.93
N PHE A 140 -14.20 8.68 1.58
CA PHE A 140 -14.70 7.39 1.07
C PHE A 140 -15.02 6.39 2.19
N ASP A 141 -15.79 5.34 1.86
CA ASP A 141 -16.03 4.20 2.75
C ASP A 141 -15.00 3.09 2.46
N ASN A 142 -14.00 3.01 3.33
CA ASN A 142 -12.95 2.01 3.31
C ASN A 142 -13.48 0.60 3.63
N ALA A 143 -14.48 0.48 4.50
CA ALA A 143 -15.09 -0.81 4.82
C ALA A 143 -15.88 -1.35 3.63
N ALA A 144 -16.63 -0.51 2.91
CA ALA A 144 -17.25 -0.87 1.65
C ALA A 144 -16.18 -1.25 0.60
N SER A 145 -15.14 -0.43 0.44
CA SER A 145 -14.06 -0.71 -0.51
C SER A 145 -13.41 -2.08 -0.28
N ALA A 146 -13.17 -2.44 0.98
CA ALA A 146 -12.63 -3.75 1.36
C ALA A 146 -13.61 -4.91 1.12
N ARG A 147 -14.91 -4.72 1.39
CA ARG A 147 -15.94 -5.74 1.12
C ARG A 147 -16.10 -5.99 -0.38
N ASP A 148 -16.11 -4.92 -1.17
CA ASP A 148 -16.31 -4.99 -2.61
C ASP A 148 -15.07 -5.53 -3.33
N ASN A 149 -13.89 -5.34 -2.74
CA ASN A 149 -12.60 -5.75 -3.31
C ASN A 149 -11.70 -6.44 -2.27
N PRO A 150 -12.04 -7.67 -1.81
CA PRO A 150 -11.36 -8.33 -0.70
C PRO A 150 -9.90 -8.75 -1.00
N GLY A 151 -9.49 -8.76 -2.28
CA GLY A 151 -8.12 -9.04 -2.70
C GLY A 151 -7.25 -7.81 -2.92
N LEU A 152 -7.76 -6.61 -2.65
CA LEU A 152 -7.11 -5.33 -2.94
C LEU A 152 -6.66 -4.60 -1.67
N GLU A 153 -6.13 -3.40 -1.86
CA GLU A 153 -5.39 -2.61 -0.88
C GLU A 153 -6.18 -2.32 0.40
N ALA A 154 -7.47 -1.99 0.29
CA ALA A 154 -8.32 -1.67 1.45
C ALA A 154 -8.46 -2.88 2.39
N ALA A 155 -8.75 -4.06 1.83
CA ALA A 155 -8.87 -5.30 2.60
C ALA A 155 -7.52 -5.72 3.21
N ALA A 156 -6.43 -5.64 2.44
CA ALA A 156 -5.10 -5.93 2.95
C ALA A 156 -4.70 -5.01 4.12
N THR A 157 -5.07 -3.73 4.03
CA THR A 157 -4.85 -2.74 5.10
C THR A 157 -5.63 -3.11 6.36
N LEU A 158 -6.94 -3.41 6.23
CA LEU A 158 -7.77 -3.80 7.37
C LEU A 158 -7.27 -5.07 8.07
N ASN A 159 -6.79 -6.06 7.31
CA ASN A 159 -6.22 -7.29 7.87
C ASN A 159 -4.99 -7.00 8.72
N ILE A 160 -4.04 -6.19 8.23
CA ILE A 160 -2.84 -5.80 9.00
C ILE A 160 -3.22 -5.10 10.30
N LEU A 161 -4.16 -4.15 10.23
CA LEU A 161 -4.59 -3.41 11.42
C LEU A 161 -5.23 -4.35 12.44
N THR A 162 -6.13 -5.22 11.99
CA THR A 162 -6.84 -6.18 12.84
C THR A 162 -5.87 -7.17 13.50
N ASP A 163 -4.89 -7.68 12.76
CA ASP A 163 -3.86 -8.59 13.27
C ASP A 163 -2.98 -7.96 14.36
N LYS A 164 -2.94 -6.62 14.43
CA LYS A 164 -2.27 -5.84 15.48
C LYS A 164 -3.18 -5.39 16.61
N GLY A 165 -4.43 -5.83 16.62
CA GLY A 165 -5.43 -5.41 17.61
C GLY A 165 -5.94 -3.99 17.37
N ASN A 166 -5.72 -3.43 16.18
CA ASN A 166 -6.21 -2.12 15.80
C ASN A 166 -7.48 -2.23 14.95
N ALA A 167 -8.41 -1.31 15.17
CA ALA A 167 -9.60 -1.13 14.35
C ALA A 167 -9.66 0.30 13.83
N ILE A 168 -10.06 0.47 12.57
CA ILE A 168 -10.26 1.79 11.97
C ILE A 168 -11.72 1.90 11.49
N ASP A 169 -12.30 3.08 11.64
CA ASP A 169 -13.65 3.36 11.13
C ASP A 169 -13.73 3.15 9.61
N GLY A 170 -14.94 2.84 9.13
CA GLY A 170 -15.18 2.64 7.70
C GLY A 170 -15.09 3.94 6.91
N GLU A 171 -15.58 5.05 7.45
CA GLU A 171 -15.61 6.35 6.75
C GLU A 171 -14.32 7.12 6.99
N LEU A 172 -13.50 7.26 5.94
CA LEU A 172 -12.19 7.91 5.99
C LEU A 172 -12.12 9.11 5.07
N ILE A 173 -11.30 10.08 5.43
CA ILE A 173 -10.74 11.05 4.49
C ILE A 173 -9.25 10.77 4.32
N MET A 174 -8.77 10.88 3.09
CA MET A 174 -7.39 10.62 2.72
C MET A 174 -6.76 11.84 2.06
N SER A 175 -5.48 12.10 2.37
CA SER A 175 -4.55 12.93 1.60
C SER A 175 -3.56 11.99 0.91
N ARG A 176 -3.50 12.04 -0.42
CA ARG A 176 -2.69 11.16 -1.27
C ARG A 176 -1.64 11.98 -2.00
N PHE A 177 -0.39 11.54 -1.95
CA PHE A 177 0.73 12.07 -2.74
C PHE A 177 1.23 10.95 -3.65
N GLY A 178 1.11 11.11 -4.97
CA GLY A 178 1.61 10.13 -5.94
C GLY A 178 2.68 10.71 -6.86
N THR A 179 3.74 9.96 -7.13
CA THR A 179 4.71 10.27 -8.18
C THR A 179 5.19 9.02 -8.90
N ALA A 180 5.33 9.13 -10.23
CA ALA A 180 6.04 8.14 -11.02
C ALA A 180 7.56 8.31 -10.79
N LEU A 181 8.31 7.23 -10.96
CA LEU A 181 9.74 7.17 -10.71
C LEU A 181 10.47 6.57 -11.91
N GLY A 182 11.70 7.04 -12.14
CA GLY A 182 12.54 6.62 -13.26
C GLY A 182 12.06 7.19 -14.60
N ASP A 183 12.96 7.18 -15.58
CA ASP A 183 12.65 7.66 -16.94
C ASP A 183 11.66 6.75 -17.68
N ASP A 184 11.68 5.46 -17.36
CA ASP A 184 10.75 4.46 -17.91
C ASP A 184 9.36 4.52 -17.26
N ARG A 185 9.23 5.21 -16.11
CA ARG A 185 8.00 5.39 -15.34
C ARG A 185 7.33 4.07 -14.99
N ARG A 186 8.11 3.00 -14.79
CA ARG A 186 7.58 1.67 -14.43
C ARG A 186 7.39 1.47 -12.93
N HIS A 187 7.78 2.46 -12.13
CA HIS A 187 7.58 2.47 -10.69
C HIS A 187 6.82 3.72 -10.25
N GLU A 188 6.06 3.61 -9.17
CA GLU A 188 5.48 4.74 -8.47
C GLU A 188 5.70 4.65 -6.96
N LEU A 189 5.72 5.81 -6.33
CA LEU A 189 5.65 5.98 -4.89
C LEU A 189 4.36 6.72 -4.57
N ILE A 190 3.57 6.14 -3.67
CA ILE A 190 2.37 6.76 -3.13
C ILE A 190 2.48 6.85 -1.61
N ILE A 191 2.20 8.04 -1.07
CA ILE A 191 2.05 8.26 0.37
C ILE A 191 0.60 8.60 0.63
N PHE A 192 -0.02 7.88 1.56
CA PHE A 192 -1.37 8.12 2.02
C PHE A 192 -1.34 8.53 3.48
N TYR A 193 -2.10 9.56 3.82
CA TYR A 193 -2.44 9.93 5.19
C TYR A 193 -3.95 9.89 5.32
N MET A 194 -4.48 9.19 6.31
CA MET A 194 -5.91 8.99 6.49
C MET A 194 -6.35 9.23 7.93
N GLU A 195 -7.56 9.77 8.09
CA GLU A 195 -8.22 9.98 9.38
C GLU A 195 -9.70 9.57 9.27
N PRO A 196 -10.30 9.00 10.34
CA PRO A 196 -11.74 8.83 10.41
C PRO A 196 -12.49 10.16 10.24
N VAL A 197 -13.48 10.19 9.36
CA VAL A 197 -14.31 11.40 9.12
C VAL A 197 -15.05 11.81 10.40
N ALA A 198 -15.49 10.82 11.19
CA ALA A 198 -16.20 11.02 12.45
C ALA A 198 -15.37 11.75 13.53
N ASP A 199 -14.04 11.64 13.53
CA ASP A 199 -13.18 12.35 14.48
C ASP A 199 -13.19 13.88 14.25
N HIS A 200 -13.75 14.34 13.12
CA HIS A 200 -13.93 15.75 12.77
C HIS A 200 -15.39 16.21 12.88
N GLY A 201 -16.28 15.39 13.43
CA GLY A 201 -17.70 15.71 13.58
C GLY A 201 -18.51 15.62 12.27
N TRP A 202 -17.98 14.92 11.27
CA TRP A 202 -18.63 14.74 9.97
C TRP A 202 -18.99 13.28 9.71
N THR A 203 -19.77 13.07 8.65
CA THR A 203 -20.05 11.76 8.04
C THR A 203 -19.81 11.85 6.53
N LEU A 204 -19.74 10.72 5.81
CA LEU A 204 -19.70 10.76 4.34
C LEU A 204 -20.96 11.39 3.73
N ALA A 205 -22.10 11.36 4.42
CA ALA A 205 -23.31 12.03 3.95
C ALA A 205 -23.16 13.56 3.86
N ASP A 206 -22.19 14.15 4.58
CA ASP A 206 -21.84 15.57 4.46
C ASP A 206 -21.07 15.88 3.16
N PHE A 207 -20.49 14.86 2.53
CA PHE A 207 -19.63 14.93 1.35
C PHE A 207 -20.14 13.93 0.29
N PRO A 208 -21.32 14.19 -0.31
CA PRO A 208 -21.91 13.25 -1.25
C PRO A 208 -21.04 13.08 -2.50
N ASP A 209 -21.13 11.91 -3.12
CA ASP A 209 -20.52 11.67 -4.42
C ASP A 209 -21.16 12.56 -5.49
N GLY A 210 -20.30 13.20 -6.28
CA GLY A 210 -20.72 14.10 -7.34
C GLY A 210 -21.24 15.45 -6.82
N GLY A 211 -21.29 16.41 -7.73
CA GLY A 211 -21.61 17.80 -7.38
C GLY A 211 -20.37 18.67 -7.13
N PRO A 212 -20.57 19.97 -6.98
CA PRO A 212 -19.48 20.94 -6.91
C PRO A 212 -18.72 20.82 -5.60
N LEU A 213 -17.44 21.22 -5.62
CA LEU A 213 -16.67 21.47 -4.42
C LEU A 213 -17.42 22.46 -3.50
N THR A 214 -17.55 22.10 -2.24
CA THR A 214 -18.18 22.95 -1.21
C THR A 214 -17.10 23.58 -0.34
N GLU A 215 -17.38 24.77 0.22
CA GLU A 215 -16.48 25.42 1.19
C GLU A 215 -16.17 24.51 2.38
N LYS A 216 -17.16 23.74 2.85
CA LYS A 216 -17.00 22.77 3.93
C LYS A 216 -15.93 21.72 3.59
N TYR A 217 -16.04 21.07 2.43
CA TYR A 217 -15.07 20.05 2.03
C TYR A 217 -13.71 20.67 1.72
N GLU A 218 -13.68 21.87 1.13
CA GLU A 218 -12.45 22.59 0.87
C GLU A 218 -11.65 22.86 2.14
N LEU A 219 -12.27 23.42 3.18
CA LEU A 219 -11.63 23.65 4.47
C LEU A 219 -11.16 22.36 5.13
N PHE A 220 -11.96 21.28 5.04
CA PHE A 220 -11.60 19.99 5.63
C PHE A 220 -10.39 19.36 4.91
N SER A 221 -10.40 19.39 3.58
CA SER A 221 -9.32 18.95 2.69
C SER A 221 -8.00 19.69 2.96
N ASP A 222 -8.05 21.03 3.05
CA ASP A 222 -6.86 21.84 3.29
C ASP A 222 -6.26 21.59 4.68
N SER A 223 -7.15 21.47 5.69
CA SER A 223 -6.75 21.14 7.05
C SER A 223 -6.11 19.75 7.14
N LEU A 224 -6.67 18.75 6.44
CA LEU A 224 -6.11 17.40 6.36
C LEU A 224 -4.74 17.39 5.68
N THR A 225 -4.61 18.12 4.56
CA THR A 225 -3.35 18.23 3.82
C THR A 225 -2.26 18.82 4.71
N LYS A 226 -2.56 19.87 5.47
CA LYS A 226 -1.62 20.43 6.44
C LYS A 226 -1.20 19.41 7.50
N ARG A 227 -2.16 18.74 8.14
CA ARG A 227 -1.85 17.71 9.17
C ARG A 227 -1.02 16.56 8.60
N SER A 228 -1.30 16.16 7.36
CA SER A 228 -0.58 15.13 6.63
C SER A 228 0.90 15.51 6.46
N LEU A 229 1.18 16.71 5.94
CA LEU A 229 2.54 17.23 5.77
C LEU A 229 3.29 17.43 7.09
N ASP A 230 2.57 17.77 8.16
CA ASP A 230 3.14 17.90 9.50
C ASP A 230 3.39 16.53 10.18
N SER A 231 2.97 15.40 9.58
CA SER A 231 3.01 14.06 10.21
C SER A 231 4.16 13.17 9.73
N PHE A 232 5.00 13.64 8.82
CA PHE A 232 6.18 12.89 8.37
C PHE A 232 7.25 13.79 7.75
N ASP A 233 8.48 13.30 7.81
CA ASP A 233 9.60 13.80 7.04
C ASP A 233 10.00 12.77 5.98
N ILE A 234 10.39 13.25 4.80
CA ILE A 234 10.93 12.41 3.73
C ILE A 234 12.14 13.05 3.09
N THR A 235 13.20 12.25 2.94
CA THR A 235 14.41 12.65 2.24
C THR A 235 14.74 11.62 1.17
N PHE A 236 15.04 12.11 -0.03
CA PHE A 236 15.54 11.29 -1.11
C PHE A 236 17.05 11.42 -1.17
N GLN A 237 17.74 10.34 -1.50
CA GLN A 237 19.16 10.39 -1.78
C GLN A 237 19.34 10.50 -3.29
N SER A 238 20.16 11.46 -3.72
CA SER A 238 20.62 11.53 -5.09
C SER A 238 21.33 10.22 -5.45
N GLN A 239 20.90 9.60 -6.55
CA GLN A 239 21.62 8.46 -7.12
C GLN A 239 22.88 8.91 -7.84
#